data_AF-A0A397W017-F1
#
_entry.id   AF-A0A397W017-F1
#
_cell.length_a   1.000
_cell.length_b   1.000
_cell.length_c   1.000
_cell.angle_alpha   90.00
_cell.angle_beta   90.00
_cell.angle_gamma   90.00
#
_symmetry.space_group_name_H-M   'P 1'
#
loop_
_entity.id
_entity.type
_entity.pdbx_description
1 polymer ?
#
loop_
_entity_poly.entity_id
_entity_poly.type
_entity_poly.pdbx_seq_one_letter_code
_entity_poly.pdbx_strand_id
1 'polypeptide(L)'
;MTKFEDPNKDKTITSTILPPRVISVTVLPPRNAFATTSNPEIAGTSTGNNTVFASNAEIQSWISAKGYNPKTFNYNPPHARFFIIKSCTGDDIHKSIKYDIWASTDIGNRRLDKAFCDNADKGPIYLFFSIIASGYFCGMAEMLTPVDYTTSATVWAQDKWKGVIKVKWIFVKDIPNNQLSHIKLENNENKPVTYSRDTQELYPEPGREMLKIFFDYRNRSSILDKFEFYDKREVEMRKDKIALLRPANPGVVTTNH
;
A
#
# COMPACT_ATOMS: atom_id res chain seq x y z
N MET A 1 73.67 -12.14 24.67
CA MET A 1 72.66 -11.34 23.93
C MET A 1 72.30 -12.15 22.68
N THR A 2 71.01 -12.23 22.34
CA THR A 2 70.39 -12.91 21.16
C THR A 2 70.45 -14.44 21.10
N LYS A 3 69.39 -15.20 20.76
CA LYS A 3 67.95 -14.94 20.54
C LYS A 3 67.25 -16.31 20.58
N PHE A 4 66.07 -16.37 21.21
CA PHE A 4 65.13 -17.50 21.11
C PHE A 4 64.64 -17.63 19.66
N GLU A 5 64.64 -18.84 19.11
CA GLU A 5 63.96 -19.17 17.85
C GLU A 5 62.46 -19.38 18.12
N ASP A 6 61.65 -18.67 17.34
CA ASP A 6 60.20 -18.56 17.45
C ASP A 6 59.55 -19.50 16.41
N PRO A 7 58.77 -20.52 16.78
CA PRO A 7 58.36 -21.59 15.86
C PRO A 7 57.13 -21.25 15.00
N ASN A 8 56.87 -19.96 14.73
CA ASN A 8 55.68 -19.55 13.97
C ASN A 8 56.00 -18.57 12.84
N LYS A 9 57.06 -18.87 12.09
CA LYS A 9 57.43 -18.13 10.88
C LYS A 9 57.17 -18.98 9.64
N ASP A 10 55.89 -19.18 9.33
CA ASP A 10 55.38 -19.38 7.96
C ASP A 10 53.85 -19.48 7.99
N LYS A 11 53.17 -18.33 7.96
CA LYS A 11 51.78 -18.24 7.52
C LYS A 11 51.67 -17.07 6.54
N THR A 12 52.22 -17.29 5.36
CA THR A 12 51.94 -16.47 4.18
C THR A 12 50.45 -16.57 3.88
N ILE A 13 49.85 -15.38 3.82
CA ILE A 13 48.47 -15.08 3.47
C ILE A 13 48.10 -15.77 2.15
N THR A 14 47.12 -16.67 2.19
CA THR A 14 46.37 -17.03 0.98
C THR A 14 44.96 -16.47 1.13
N SER A 15 44.80 -15.20 0.76
CA SER A 15 43.48 -14.60 0.56
C SER A 15 42.90 -15.20 -0.71
N THR A 16 41.92 -16.10 -0.57
CA THR A 16 41.13 -16.55 -1.71
C THR A 16 40.20 -15.40 -2.12
N ILE A 17 40.66 -14.61 -3.08
CA ILE A 17 39.84 -13.59 -3.76
C ILE A 17 38.77 -14.34 -4.56
N LEU A 18 37.53 -14.31 -4.08
CA LEU A 18 36.36 -14.68 -4.87
C LEU A 18 36.26 -13.72 -6.07
N PRO A 19 36.00 -14.19 -7.30
CA PRO A 19 35.81 -13.30 -8.43
C PRO A 19 34.59 -12.40 -8.19
N PRO A 20 34.61 -11.14 -8.68
CA PRO A 20 33.48 -10.24 -8.52
C PRO A 20 32.25 -10.86 -9.20
N ARG A 21 31.16 -11.03 -8.44
CA ARG A 21 29.85 -11.36 -9.01
C ARG A 21 29.45 -10.21 -9.94
N VAL A 22 29.36 -10.52 -11.23
CA VAL A 22 28.72 -9.66 -12.22
C VAL A 22 27.26 -9.49 -11.77
N ILE A 23 26.93 -8.30 -11.26
CA ILE A 23 25.53 -7.89 -11.12
C ILE A 23 25.05 -7.59 -12.53
N SER A 24 24.28 -8.50 -13.12
CA SER A 24 23.52 -8.19 -14.32
C SER A 24 22.53 -7.09 -13.97
N VAL A 25 22.88 -5.85 -14.32
CA VAL A 25 21.96 -4.72 -14.32
C VAL A 25 21.00 -4.96 -15.48
N THR A 26 19.82 -5.52 -15.20
CA THR A 26 18.73 -5.47 -16.16
C THR A 26 18.28 -4.02 -16.26
N VAL A 27 18.72 -3.35 -17.33
CA VAL A 27 18.25 -2.03 -17.73
C VAL A 27 16.75 -2.14 -17.99
N LEU A 28 15.95 -1.54 -17.11
CA LEU A 28 14.53 -1.33 -17.38
C LEU A 28 14.40 -0.39 -18.59
N PRO A 29 13.54 -0.70 -19.57
CA PRO A 29 13.35 0.19 -20.71
C PRO A 29 12.77 1.54 -20.26
N PRO A 30 13.10 2.64 -20.96
CA PRO A 30 12.67 3.98 -20.60
C PRO A 30 11.14 4.12 -20.64
N ARG A 31 10.62 4.87 -19.65
CA ARG A 31 9.22 5.32 -19.60
C ARG A 31 8.87 6.05 -20.90
N ASN A 32 7.90 5.52 -21.63
CA ASN A 32 7.21 6.32 -22.65
C ASN A 32 6.44 7.43 -21.95
N ALA A 33 6.80 8.67 -22.29
CA ALA A 33 6.01 9.86 -22.06
C ALA A 33 4.68 9.71 -22.80
N PHE A 34 3.56 9.70 -22.07
CA PHE A 34 2.27 9.92 -22.71
C PHE A 34 2.11 11.41 -22.95
N ALA A 35 2.16 11.76 -24.23
CA ALA A 35 1.81 13.05 -24.75
C ALA A 35 0.36 13.40 -24.40
N THR A 36 0.16 14.64 -23.98
CA THR A 36 -1.10 15.37 -24.01
C THR A 36 -1.72 15.30 -25.41
N THR A 37 -2.89 14.73 -25.54
CA THR A 37 -3.81 15.02 -26.64
C THR A 37 -5.19 15.33 -26.09
N SER A 38 -5.66 16.50 -26.49
CA SER A 38 -6.98 17.08 -26.32
C SER A 38 -8.10 16.17 -26.84
N ASN A 39 -9.26 16.23 -26.17
CA ASN A 39 -10.54 15.70 -26.64
C ASN A 39 -10.85 16.12 -28.08
N PRO A 40 -11.57 15.24 -28.81
CA PRO A 40 -12.73 15.69 -29.57
C PRO A 40 -14.00 14.92 -29.14
N GLU A 41 -15.10 15.65 -29.12
CA GLU A 41 -16.45 15.11 -28.97
C GLU A 41 -16.93 14.36 -30.23
N ILE A 42 -17.98 13.55 -30.01
CA ILE A 42 -19.10 13.18 -30.91
C ILE A 42 -19.16 11.73 -31.45
N ALA A 43 -20.29 11.12 -31.04
CA ALA A 43 -21.14 10.09 -31.67
C ALA A 43 -20.72 8.61 -31.65
N GLY A 44 -21.47 7.87 -30.82
CA GLY A 44 -22.21 6.66 -31.22
C GLY A 44 -21.41 5.45 -31.70
N THR A 45 -21.29 4.43 -30.86
CA THR A 45 -21.80 3.06 -31.08
C THR A 45 -21.60 2.27 -29.78
N SER A 46 -22.71 1.75 -29.25
CA SER A 46 -22.80 0.95 -28.03
C SER A 46 -22.07 -0.38 -28.16
N THR A 47 -21.06 -0.61 -27.32
CA THR A 47 -20.64 -1.96 -26.92
C THR A 47 -20.42 -1.93 -25.41
N GLY A 48 -21.32 -2.57 -24.67
CA GLY A 48 -21.49 -2.37 -23.23
C GLY A 48 -20.37 -3.01 -22.40
N ASN A 49 -19.50 -2.17 -21.85
CA ASN A 49 -18.76 -2.50 -20.64
C ASN A 49 -19.57 -1.94 -19.45
N ASN A 50 -20.47 -2.76 -18.89
CA ASN A 50 -21.21 -2.41 -17.69
C ASN A 50 -20.26 -2.39 -16.48
N THR A 51 -19.54 -1.28 -16.30
CA THR A 51 -18.98 -0.92 -15.00
C THR A 51 -20.16 -0.68 -14.06
N VAL A 52 -20.46 -1.65 -13.20
CA VAL A 52 -21.53 -1.52 -12.21
C VAL A 52 -21.05 -0.58 -11.12
N PHE A 53 -21.54 0.66 -11.15
CA PHE A 53 -21.35 1.63 -10.08
C PHE A 53 -22.42 1.38 -9.03
N ALA A 54 -22.03 1.37 -7.75
CA ALA A 54 -23.00 1.29 -6.66
C ALA A 54 -23.92 2.51 -6.69
N SER A 55 -25.19 2.33 -6.33
CA SER A 55 -26.11 3.47 -6.25
C SER A 55 -25.68 4.40 -5.11
N ASN A 56 -25.94 5.70 -5.27
CA ASN A 56 -25.63 6.69 -4.23
C ASN A 56 -26.28 6.33 -2.87
N ALA A 57 -27.47 5.73 -2.87
CA ALA A 57 -28.18 5.36 -1.64
C ALA A 57 -27.47 4.24 -0.85
N GLU A 58 -26.97 3.21 -1.55
CA GLU A 58 -26.23 2.10 -0.93
C GLU A 58 -24.91 2.57 -0.35
N ILE A 59 -24.18 3.42 -1.09
CA ILE A 59 -22.92 4.02 -0.62
C ILE A 59 -23.16 4.83 0.65
N GLN A 60 -24.21 5.66 0.70
CA GLN A 60 -24.55 6.44 1.89
C GLN A 60 -24.95 5.56 3.09
N SER A 61 -25.63 4.44 2.83
CA SER A 61 -25.96 3.46 3.87
C SER A 61 -24.69 2.86 4.47
N TRP A 62 -23.73 2.45 3.64
CA TRP A 62 -22.45 1.91 4.10
C TRP A 62 -21.61 2.93 4.87
N ILE A 63 -21.51 4.16 4.35
CA ILE A 63 -20.83 5.26 5.03
C ILE A 63 -21.43 5.45 6.43
N SER A 64 -22.76 5.45 6.53
CA SER A 64 -23.47 5.60 7.80
C SER A 64 -23.25 4.42 8.75
N ALA A 65 -23.32 3.19 8.23
CA ALA A 65 -23.17 1.97 9.02
C ALA A 65 -21.75 1.78 9.57
N LYS A 66 -20.73 2.13 8.79
CA LYS A 66 -19.31 2.04 9.19
C LYS A 66 -18.79 3.31 9.87
N GLY A 67 -19.53 4.41 9.82
CA GLY A 67 -19.12 5.69 10.38
C GLY A 67 -17.99 6.37 9.60
N TYR A 68 -17.90 6.13 8.29
CA TYR A 68 -16.91 6.79 7.43
C TYR A 68 -17.25 8.26 7.24
N ASN A 69 -16.21 9.06 6.96
CA ASN A 69 -16.32 10.49 6.67
C ASN A 69 -17.12 11.25 7.75
N PRO A 70 -16.71 11.16 9.04
CA PRO A 70 -17.48 11.74 10.14
C PRO A 70 -17.61 13.25 10.00
N LYS A 71 -18.78 13.79 10.38
CA LYS A 71 -19.07 15.24 10.37
C LYS A 71 -18.28 16.01 11.43
N THR A 72 -17.77 15.32 12.43
CA THR A 72 -16.92 15.85 13.49
C THR A 72 -15.68 14.97 13.62
N PHE A 73 -14.51 15.59 13.67
CA PHE A 73 -13.25 14.86 13.80
C PHE A 73 -12.20 15.72 14.51
N ASN A 74 -11.46 15.14 15.45
CA ASN A 74 -10.34 15.82 16.09
C ASN A 74 -9.11 15.74 15.19
N TYR A 75 -8.79 16.84 14.50
CA TYR A 75 -7.60 16.97 13.66
C TYR A 75 -6.35 17.47 14.41
N ASN A 76 -6.41 17.63 15.74
CA ASN A 76 -5.26 17.92 16.60
C ASN A 76 -5.14 16.94 17.79
N PRO A 77 -5.06 15.62 17.54
CA PRO A 77 -4.88 14.64 18.60
C PRO A 77 -3.46 14.75 19.20
N PRO A 78 -3.32 14.72 20.53
CA PRO A 78 -2.02 14.75 21.19
C PRO A 78 -1.24 13.47 20.86
N HIS A 79 0.09 13.61 20.72
CA HIS A 79 1.03 12.51 20.48
C HIS A 79 0.69 11.61 19.28
N ALA A 80 -0.09 12.10 18.32
CA ALA A 80 -0.38 11.35 17.12
C ALA A 80 0.84 11.22 16.22
N ARG A 81 0.99 10.06 15.60
CA ARG A 81 1.99 9.79 14.56
C ARG A 81 1.32 9.52 13.22
N PHE A 82 2.06 9.77 12.15
CA PHE A 82 1.50 9.90 10.82
C PHE A 82 2.39 9.22 9.80
N PHE A 83 1.80 8.37 8.96
CA PHE A 83 2.52 7.68 7.90
C PHE A 83 1.77 7.75 6.57
N ILE A 84 2.53 7.87 5.48
CA ILE A 84 2.00 7.66 4.13
C ILE A 84 2.05 6.17 3.80
N ILE A 85 0.96 5.64 3.27
CA ILE A 85 0.85 4.28 2.76
C ILE A 85 0.65 4.32 1.24
N LYS A 86 1.50 3.59 0.51
CA LYS A 86 1.46 3.54 -0.95
C LYS A 86 1.03 2.15 -1.41
N SER A 87 -0.18 2.05 -1.92
CA SER A 87 -0.68 0.81 -2.52
C SER A 87 -0.30 0.73 -4.00
N CYS A 88 0.11 -0.44 -4.47
CA CYS A 88 0.32 -0.69 -5.90
C CYS A 88 -1.00 -0.84 -6.67
N THR A 89 -2.09 -1.23 -5.99
CA THR A 89 -3.36 -1.56 -6.65
C THR A 89 -4.57 -1.01 -5.90
N GLY A 90 -5.68 -0.82 -6.62
CA GLY A 90 -6.98 -0.53 -6.01
C GLY A 90 -7.56 -1.74 -5.28
N ASP A 91 -7.21 -2.98 -5.67
CA ASP A 91 -7.67 -4.20 -4.99
C ASP A 91 -7.25 -4.23 -3.54
N ASP A 92 -5.99 -3.89 -3.25
CA ASP A 92 -5.47 -3.95 -1.90
C ASP A 92 -6.16 -2.90 -1.01
N ILE A 93 -6.51 -1.73 -1.57
CA ILE A 93 -7.31 -0.71 -0.87
C ILE A 93 -8.73 -1.21 -0.61
N HIS A 94 -9.40 -1.77 -1.63
CA HIS A 94 -10.75 -2.35 -1.48
C HIS A 94 -10.78 -3.42 -0.38
N LYS A 95 -9.83 -4.35 -0.40
CA LYS A 95 -9.72 -5.42 0.60
C LYS A 95 -9.39 -4.88 1.99
N SER A 96 -8.56 -3.85 2.05
CA SER A 96 -8.26 -3.18 3.32
C SER A 96 -9.51 -2.57 3.96
N ILE A 97 -10.37 -1.92 3.16
CA ILE A 97 -11.65 -1.37 3.62
C ILE A 97 -12.61 -2.49 3.99
N LYS A 98 -12.69 -3.54 3.17
CA LYS A 98 -13.61 -4.66 3.36
C LYS A 98 -13.32 -5.47 4.62
N TYR A 99 -12.04 -5.72 4.90
CA TYR A 99 -11.57 -6.62 5.95
C TYR A 99 -10.92 -5.89 7.13
N ASP A 100 -10.87 -4.55 7.11
CA ASP A 100 -10.30 -3.72 8.18
C ASP A 100 -8.86 -4.13 8.57
N ILE A 101 -8.06 -4.46 7.54
CA ILE A 101 -6.65 -4.87 7.68
C ILE A 101 -5.73 -4.18 6.68
N TRP A 102 -4.44 -4.14 6.99
CA TRP A 102 -3.39 -3.71 6.07
C TRP A 102 -2.13 -4.56 6.21
N ALA A 103 -1.34 -4.63 5.16
CA ALA A 103 0.01 -5.17 5.16
C ALA A 103 0.90 -4.32 4.24
N SER A 104 2.07 -3.92 4.72
CA SER A 104 3.11 -3.25 3.90
C SER A 104 4.21 -4.23 3.49
N THR A 105 5.27 -3.71 2.88
CA THR A 105 6.55 -4.43 2.73
C THR A 105 7.14 -4.83 4.08
N ASP A 106 8.03 -5.84 4.12
CA ASP A 106 8.70 -6.24 5.38
C ASP A 106 9.38 -5.07 6.11
N ILE A 107 10.03 -4.18 5.35
CA ILE A 107 10.65 -2.97 5.89
C ILE A 107 9.58 -2.00 6.41
N GLY A 108 8.50 -1.80 5.66
CA GLY A 108 7.38 -0.96 6.06
C GLY A 108 6.69 -1.48 7.32
N ASN A 109 6.41 -2.78 7.39
CA ASN A 109 5.84 -3.43 8.56
C ASN A 109 6.73 -3.25 9.78
N ARG A 110 8.05 -3.46 9.69
CA ARG A 110 8.96 -3.19 10.82
C ARG A 110 8.93 -1.75 11.30
N ARG A 111 8.77 -0.78 10.38
CA ARG A 111 8.64 0.64 10.75
C ARG A 111 7.34 0.94 11.47
N LEU A 112 6.22 0.44 10.93
CA LEU A 112 4.90 0.62 11.52
C LEU A 112 4.79 -0.08 12.88
N ASP A 113 5.33 -1.28 13.00
CA ASP A 113 5.36 -2.05 14.24
C ASP A 113 6.17 -1.34 15.33
N LYS A 114 7.39 -0.90 14.99
CA LYS A 114 8.19 -0.07 15.88
C LYS A 114 7.45 1.20 16.29
N ALA A 115 6.79 1.87 15.34
CA ALA A 115 6.06 3.08 15.64
C ALA A 115 4.90 2.85 16.61
N PHE A 116 4.16 1.75 16.42
CA PHE A 116 3.07 1.33 17.29
C PHE A 116 3.57 1.05 18.71
N CYS A 117 4.64 0.25 18.84
CA CYS A 117 5.24 -0.05 20.13
C CYS A 117 5.76 1.21 20.84
N ASP A 118 6.44 2.12 20.14
CA ASP A 118 6.98 3.35 20.72
C ASP A 118 5.87 4.35 21.13
N ASN A 119 4.71 4.29 20.45
CA ASN A 119 3.57 5.19 20.66
C ASN A 119 2.44 4.56 21.48
N ALA A 120 2.63 3.32 21.95
CA ALA A 120 1.68 2.61 22.79
C ALA A 120 1.27 3.51 23.97
N ASP A 121 -0.03 3.64 24.19
CA ASP A 121 -0.66 4.44 25.24
C ASP A 121 -0.48 5.96 25.16
N LYS A 122 0.21 6.50 24.14
CA LYS A 122 0.44 7.95 24.00
C LYS A 122 -0.56 8.63 23.08
N GLY A 123 -0.85 8.02 21.93
CA GLY A 123 -1.71 8.63 20.93
C GLY A 123 -1.92 7.75 19.69
N PRO A 124 -2.84 8.15 18.80
CA PRO A 124 -3.19 7.36 17.62
C PRO A 124 -2.09 7.38 16.56
N ILE A 125 -2.06 6.35 15.72
CA ILE A 125 -1.23 6.32 14.51
C ILE A 125 -2.16 6.37 13.30
N TYR A 126 -2.04 7.43 12.52
CA TYR A 126 -2.82 7.60 11.30
C TYR A 126 -2.02 7.24 10.06
N LEU A 127 -2.69 6.53 9.16
CA LEU A 127 -2.17 6.04 7.90
C LEU A 127 -2.94 6.73 6.76
N PHE A 128 -2.23 7.49 5.92
CA PHE A 128 -2.80 8.16 4.75
C PHE A 128 -2.54 7.34 3.48
N PHE A 129 -3.60 6.85 2.86
CA PHE A 129 -3.52 5.91 1.74
C PHE A 129 -3.53 6.63 0.40
N SER A 130 -2.65 6.22 -0.50
CA SER A 130 -2.63 6.67 -1.88
C SER A 130 -2.20 5.52 -2.80
N ILE A 131 -2.92 5.34 -3.91
CA ILE A 131 -2.54 4.36 -4.94
C ILE A 131 -1.41 4.97 -5.78
N ILE A 132 -0.38 4.18 -6.08
CA ILE A 132 0.75 4.61 -6.92
C ILE A 132 0.22 5.09 -8.28
N ALA A 133 0.73 6.24 -8.74
CA ALA A 133 0.36 6.89 -10.01
C ALA A 133 -1.13 7.30 -10.16
N SER A 134 -1.92 7.28 -9.08
CA SER A 134 -3.33 7.71 -9.12
C SER A 134 -3.51 9.23 -9.20
N GLY A 135 -2.57 10.00 -8.66
CA GLY A 135 -2.67 11.46 -8.56
C GLY A 135 -3.52 11.97 -7.39
N TYR A 136 -3.96 11.09 -6.48
CA TYR A 136 -4.75 11.45 -5.30
C TYR A 136 -4.41 10.57 -4.09
N PHE A 137 -4.89 10.99 -2.92
CA PHE A 137 -5.04 10.13 -1.74
C PHE A 137 -6.47 9.60 -1.70
N CYS A 138 -6.65 8.32 -1.41
CA CYS A 138 -7.96 7.63 -1.46
C CYS A 138 -8.63 7.47 -0.09
N GLY A 139 -7.91 7.76 1.00
CA GLY A 139 -8.48 7.73 2.33
C GLY A 139 -7.45 7.71 3.45
N MET A 140 -7.96 7.57 4.67
CA MET A 140 -7.18 7.57 5.90
C MET A 140 -7.76 6.54 6.88
N ALA A 141 -6.86 5.81 7.53
CA ALA A 141 -7.22 4.87 8.60
C ALA A 141 -6.36 5.08 9.85
N GLU A 142 -6.85 4.61 10.98
CA GLU A 142 -6.10 4.47 12.23
C GLU A 142 -5.55 3.05 12.34
N MET A 143 -4.29 2.90 12.74
CA MET A 143 -3.67 1.62 13.07
C MET A 143 -4.08 1.19 14.48
N LEU A 144 -4.66 0.00 14.63
CA LEU A 144 -5.24 -0.48 15.88
C LEU A 144 -4.40 -1.53 16.62
N THR A 145 -3.51 -2.22 15.92
CA THR A 145 -2.72 -3.33 16.48
C THR A 145 -1.26 -3.23 16.04
N PRO A 146 -0.32 -3.87 16.76
CA PRO A 146 0.99 -4.16 16.20
C PRO A 146 0.88 -5.08 14.96
N VAL A 147 1.99 -5.31 14.29
CA VAL A 147 2.06 -6.22 13.15
C VAL A 147 2.05 -7.66 13.65
N ASP A 148 1.06 -8.45 13.22
CA ASP A 148 1.08 -9.90 13.39
C ASP A 148 1.84 -10.56 12.22
N TYR A 149 3.12 -10.87 12.44
CA TYR A 149 3.99 -11.54 11.47
C TYR A 149 3.67 -13.04 11.29
N THR A 150 2.85 -13.63 12.16
CA THR A 150 2.49 -15.05 12.07
C THR A 150 1.35 -15.28 11.08
N THR A 151 0.50 -14.28 10.90
CA THR A 151 -0.59 -14.30 9.93
C THR A 151 -0.12 -13.76 8.57
N SER A 152 -0.35 -14.53 7.51
CA SER A 152 -0.39 -14.01 6.15
C SER A 152 -1.84 -13.90 5.71
N ALA A 153 -2.31 -12.70 5.40
CA ALA A 153 -3.63 -12.56 4.81
C ALA A 153 -3.55 -13.04 3.35
N THR A 154 -4.22 -14.15 3.03
CA THR A 154 -4.29 -14.68 1.66
C THR A 154 -5.15 -13.84 0.73
N VAL A 155 -5.65 -12.69 1.22
CA VAL A 155 -6.56 -11.81 0.48
C VAL A 155 -5.80 -10.86 -0.45
N TRP A 156 -4.54 -10.51 -0.17
CA TRP A 156 -3.79 -9.51 -0.92
C TRP A 156 -3.61 -9.86 -2.41
N ALA A 157 -3.46 -8.85 -3.27
CA ALA A 157 -3.24 -9.07 -4.71
C ALA A 157 -1.93 -9.82 -5.01
N GLN A 158 -0.95 -9.75 -4.12
CA GLN A 158 0.28 -10.53 -4.19
C GLN A 158 0.44 -11.35 -2.90
N ASP A 159 0.67 -12.66 -3.03
CA ASP A 159 0.90 -13.59 -1.91
C ASP A 159 2.26 -13.41 -1.20
N LYS A 160 2.89 -12.25 -1.37
CA LYS A 160 4.23 -11.94 -0.85
C LYS A 160 4.19 -11.20 0.49
N TRP A 161 3.07 -10.56 0.81
CA TRP A 161 2.97 -9.72 2.00
C TRP A 161 2.73 -10.60 3.23
N LYS A 162 3.73 -10.64 4.12
CA LYS A 162 3.63 -11.23 5.46
C LYS A 162 3.43 -10.11 6.47
N GLY A 163 2.69 -10.39 7.55
CA GLY A 163 2.34 -9.36 8.51
C GLY A 163 0.94 -8.82 8.25
N VAL A 164 0.11 -8.79 9.29
CA VAL A 164 -1.22 -8.17 9.25
C VAL A 164 -1.34 -7.13 10.36
N ILE A 165 -1.82 -5.95 10.00
CA ILE A 165 -2.17 -4.86 10.90
C ILE A 165 -3.68 -4.69 10.83
N LYS A 166 -4.39 -4.61 11.97
CA LYS A 166 -5.79 -4.17 11.96
C LYS A 166 -5.84 -2.66 11.85
N VAL A 167 -6.73 -2.18 10.97
CA VAL A 167 -6.92 -0.74 10.74
C VAL A 167 -8.39 -0.38 10.84
N LYS A 168 -8.67 0.85 11.25
CA LYS A 168 -10.02 1.43 11.20
C LYS A 168 -10.05 2.54 10.19
N TRP A 169 -10.71 2.33 9.06
CA TRP A 169 -10.92 3.38 8.07
C TRP A 169 -11.80 4.49 8.66
N ILE A 170 -11.34 5.73 8.55
CA ILE A 170 -12.05 6.92 9.06
C ILE A 170 -12.55 7.76 7.88
N PHE A 171 -11.67 8.07 6.94
CA PHE A 171 -12.03 8.77 5.71
C PHE A 171 -11.86 7.84 4.52
N VAL A 172 -12.90 7.73 3.70
CA VAL A 172 -12.90 7.01 2.43
C VAL A 172 -13.40 7.98 1.37
N LYS A 173 -12.45 8.69 0.75
CA LYS A 173 -12.70 9.78 -0.19
C LYS A 173 -11.45 10.07 -1.00
N ASP A 174 -11.62 10.45 -2.27
CA ASP A 174 -10.50 10.85 -3.11
C ASP A 174 -10.17 12.34 -2.89
N ILE A 175 -8.92 12.63 -2.57
CA ILE A 175 -8.38 13.99 -2.39
C ILE A 175 -7.24 14.20 -3.40
N PRO A 176 -7.42 15.06 -4.41
CA PRO A 176 -6.41 15.30 -5.43
C PRO A 176 -5.10 15.85 -4.85
N ASN A 177 -3.97 15.44 -5.44
CA ASN A 177 -2.63 15.84 -4.97
C ASN A 177 -2.40 17.36 -4.95
N ASN A 178 -3.10 18.14 -5.79
CA ASN A 178 -2.97 19.60 -5.78
C ASN A 178 -3.50 20.25 -4.48
N GLN A 179 -4.36 19.56 -3.73
CA GLN A 179 -4.83 20.00 -2.42
C GLN A 179 -3.79 19.77 -1.33
N LEU A 180 -2.76 18.94 -1.58
CA LEU A 180 -1.81 18.48 -0.57
C LEU A 180 -0.36 18.87 -0.90
N SER A 181 -0.06 19.24 -2.15
CA SER A 181 1.31 19.46 -2.66
C SER A 181 2.04 20.67 -2.05
N HIS A 182 1.33 21.53 -1.33
CA HIS A 182 1.91 22.64 -0.58
C HIS A 182 2.60 22.16 0.70
N ILE A 183 2.14 21.05 1.30
CA ILE A 183 2.73 20.45 2.50
C ILE A 183 4.11 19.89 2.15
N LYS A 184 5.17 20.44 2.73
CA LYS A 184 6.56 20.00 2.53
C LYS A 184 7.02 19.17 3.72
N LEU A 185 7.86 18.18 3.44
CA LEU A 185 8.39 17.27 4.46
C LEU A 185 9.89 17.49 4.64
N GLU A 186 10.28 18.12 5.75
CA GLU A 186 11.68 18.38 6.09
C GLU A 186 12.51 17.09 6.17
N ASN A 187 11.93 16.03 6.73
CA ASN A 187 12.52 14.70 6.83
C ASN A 187 12.50 13.90 5.51
N ASN A 188 12.13 14.54 4.39
CA ASN A 188 12.13 13.96 3.06
C ASN A 188 12.57 15.01 2.01
N GLU A 189 13.72 15.65 2.27
CA GLU A 189 14.37 16.60 1.34
C GLU A 189 13.47 17.80 0.96
N ASN A 190 12.57 18.23 1.86
CA ASN A 190 11.57 19.28 1.60
C ASN A 190 10.67 19.01 0.39
N LYS A 191 10.55 17.74 -0.03
CA LYS A 191 9.64 17.35 -1.12
C LYS A 191 8.19 17.49 -0.65
N PRO A 192 7.26 17.75 -1.58
CA PRO A 192 5.84 17.70 -1.27
C PRO A 192 5.45 16.33 -0.67
N VAL A 193 4.48 16.31 0.25
CA VAL A 193 3.94 15.07 0.83
C VAL A 193 3.46 14.07 -0.22
N THR A 194 3.03 14.56 -1.40
CA THR A 194 2.58 13.74 -2.53
C THR A 194 3.68 12.92 -3.20
N TYR A 195 4.95 13.23 -2.94
CA TYR A 195 6.15 12.53 -3.45
C TYR A 195 6.67 11.47 -2.46
N SER A 196 5.97 11.28 -1.34
CA SER A 196 6.34 10.31 -0.32
C SER A 196 6.32 8.87 -0.82
N ARG A 197 7.26 8.07 -0.31
CA ARG A 197 7.29 6.61 -0.49
C ARG A 197 6.44 5.91 0.55
N ASP A 198 6.26 4.61 0.38
CA ASP A 198 5.56 3.78 1.36
C ASP A 198 6.22 3.89 2.74
N THR A 199 5.40 4.03 3.78
CA THR A 199 5.80 4.22 5.19
C THR A 199 6.65 5.46 5.47
N GLN A 200 6.54 6.51 4.65
CA GLN A 200 7.11 7.83 4.98
C GLN A 200 6.44 8.38 6.23
N GLU A 201 7.22 8.66 7.28
CA GLU A 201 6.73 9.32 8.49
C GLU A 201 6.57 10.83 8.26
N LEU A 202 5.51 11.40 8.80
CA LEU A 202 5.26 12.84 8.83
C LEU A 202 5.48 13.36 10.25
N TYR A 203 6.15 14.50 10.36
CA TYR A 203 6.19 15.24 11.62
C TYR A 203 4.80 15.77 12.01
N PRO A 204 4.59 16.12 13.29
CA PRO A 204 3.26 16.47 13.79
C PRO A 204 2.58 17.62 13.04
N GLU A 205 3.30 18.66 12.64
CA GLU A 205 2.73 19.80 11.90
C GLU A 205 2.16 19.37 10.53
N PRO A 206 2.95 18.80 9.59
CA PRO A 206 2.40 18.23 8.35
C PRO A 206 1.27 17.22 8.55
N GLY A 207 1.38 16.37 9.58
CA GLY A 207 0.38 15.34 9.88
C GLY A 207 -0.97 15.93 10.27
N ARG A 208 -0.99 16.98 11.10
CA ARG A 208 -2.23 17.69 11.47
C ARG A 208 -2.83 18.48 10.32
N GLU A 209 -1.99 19.07 9.47
CA GLU A 209 -2.46 19.75 8.26
C GLU A 209 -3.13 18.74 7.32
N MET A 210 -2.55 17.54 7.14
CA MET A 210 -3.20 16.44 6.43
C MET A 210 -4.56 16.08 7.06
N LEU A 211 -4.64 15.87 8.39
CA LEU A 211 -5.91 15.56 9.06
C LEU A 211 -6.98 16.62 8.78
N LYS A 212 -6.61 17.90 8.86
CA LYS A 212 -7.52 19.02 8.59
C LYS A 212 -8.03 19.00 7.15
N ILE A 213 -7.15 18.81 6.18
CA ILE A 213 -7.55 18.75 4.75
C ILE A 213 -8.46 17.55 4.49
N PHE A 214 -8.18 16.39 5.09
CA PHE A 214 -9.05 15.21 4.97
C PHE A 214 -10.46 15.43 5.55
N PHE A 215 -10.54 16.17 6.65
CA PHE A 215 -11.80 16.56 7.26
C PHE A 215 -12.56 17.58 6.40
N ASP A 216 -11.91 18.68 6.02
CA ASP A 216 -12.54 19.83 5.34
C ASP A 216 -12.88 19.55 3.86
N TYR A 217 -12.13 18.66 3.19
CA TYR A 217 -12.31 18.41 1.77
C TYR A 217 -13.65 17.73 1.48
N ARG A 218 -14.48 18.43 0.69
CA ARG A 218 -15.75 17.94 0.17
C ARG A 218 -15.49 17.09 -1.07
N ASN A 219 -15.54 15.79 -0.90
CA ASN A 219 -15.25 14.85 -1.96
C ASN A 219 -16.40 14.73 -2.95
N ARG A 220 -16.07 14.29 -4.17
CA ARG A 220 -17.02 13.98 -5.23
C ARG A 220 -16.95 12.53 -5.71
N SER A 221 -15.89 11.81 -5.33
CA SER A 221 -15.69 10.40 -5.65
C SER A 221 -15.00 9.68 -4.51
N SER A 222 -15.09 8.35 -4.53
CA SER A 222 -14.32 7.46 -3.69
C SER A 222 -14.22 6.07 -4.31
N ILE A 223 -13.37 5.21 -3.74
CA ILE A 223 -13.35 3.79 -4.11
C ILE A 223 -14.70 3.08 -3.87
N LEU A 224 -15.57 3.60 -3.00
CA LEU A 224 -16.88 3.02 -2.73
C LEU A 224 -17.78 3.04 -3.97
N ASP A 225 -17.61 4.00 -4.87
CA ASP A 225 -18.35 4.10 -6.13
C ASP A 225 -18.13 2.86 -7.01
N LYS A 226 -16.97 2.21 -6.86
CA LYS A 226 -16.51 1.06 -7.65
C LYS A 226 -16.42 -0.23 -6.81
N PHE A 227 -17.03 -0.26 -5.62
CA PHE A 227 -16.80 -1.36 -4.70
C PHE A 227 -17.29 -2.72 -5.24
N GLU A 228 -18.44 -2.75 -5.91
CA GLU A 228 -18.98 -3.96 -6.52
C GLU A 228 -18.08 -4.50 -7.64
N PHE A 229 -17.46 -3.60 -8.42
CA PHE A 229 -16.46 -3.98 -9.41
C PHE A 229 -15.28 -4.73 -8.76
N TYR A 230 -14.75 -4.22 -7.64
CA TYR A 230 -13.68 -4.89 -6.92
C TYR A 230 -14.14 -6.19 -6.25
N ASP A 231 -15.37 -6.27 -5.74
CA ASP A 231 -15.93 -7.51 -5.18
C ASP A 231 -16.01 -8.63 -6.24
N LYS A 232 -16.50 -8.32 -7.44
CA LYS A 232 -16.54 -9.29 -8.56
C LYS A 232 -15.15 -9.76 -8.93
N ARG A 233 -14.21 -8.81 -9.07
CA ARG A 233 -12.83 -9.12 -9.43
C ARG A 233 -12.13 -9.94 -8.34
N GLU A 234 -12.42 -9.72 -7.06
CA GLU A 234 -11.92 -10.55 -5.95
C GLU A 234 -12.40 -12.01 -6.08
N VAL A 235 -13.68 -12.22 -6.40
CA VAL A 235 -14.25 -13.56 -6.60
C VAL A 235 -13.59 -14.26 -7.78
N GLU A 236 -13.40 -13.57 -8.89
CA GLU A 236 -12.72 -14.09 -10.09
C GLU A 236 -11.28 -14.48 -9.80
N MET A 237 -10.47 -13.57 -9.22
CA MET A 237 -9.08 -13.86 -8.84
C MET A 237 -8.97 -15.06 -7.89
N ARG A 238 -9.93 -15.22 -6.97
CA ARG A 238 -9.98 -16.38 -6.06
C ARG A 238 -10.26 -17.68 -6.80
N LYS A 239 -11.19 -17.67 -7.78
CA LYS A 239 -11.49 -18.85 -8.62
C LYS A 239 -10.28 -19.26 -9.44
N ASP A 240 -9.61 -18.29 -10.07
CA ASP A 240 -8.41 -18.54 -10.88
C ASP A 240 -7.29 -19.15 -10.04
N LYS A 241 -7.06 -18.61 -8.84
CA LYS A 241 -6.08 -19.15 -7.88
C LYS A 241 -6.42 -20.59 -7.46
N ILE A 242 -7.69 -20.92 -7.24
CA ILE A 242 -8.13 -22.29 -6.94
C ILE A 242 -7.94 -23.21 -8.15
N ALA A 243 -8.24 -22.74 -9.36
CA ALA A 243 -8.07 -23.51 -10.59
C ALA A 243 -6.59 -23.86 -10.85
N LEU A 244 -5.68 -22.91 -10.59
CA LEU A 244 -4.22 -23.09 -10.68
C LEU A 244 -3.67 -24.11 -9.66
N LEU A 245 -4.35 -24.33 -8.54
CA LEU A 245 -3.96 -25.29 -7.51
C LEU A 245 -4.47 -26.72 -7.76
N ARG A 246 -5.35 -26.93 -8.75
CA ARG A 246 -5.81 -28.28 -9.10
C ARG A 246 -4.71 -29.00 -9.89
N PRO A 247 -4.31 -30.22 -9.51
CA PRO A 247 -3.35 -31.00 -10.30
C PRO A 247 -3.96 -31.29 -11.68
N ALA A 248 -3.14 -31.18 -12.73
CA ALA A 248 -3.51 -31.70 -14.04
C ALA A 248 -3.83 -33.20 -13.88
N ASN A 249 -5.02 -33.63 -14.29
CA ASN A 249 -5.38 -35.06 -14.26
C ASN A 249 -4.25 -35.85 -14.95
N PRO A 250 -3.61 -36.83 -14.30
CA PRO A 250 -2.74 -37.74 -15.00
C PRO A 250 -3.61 -38.48 -16.02
N GLY A 251 -3.39 -38.17 -17.30
CA GLY A 251 -4.10 -38.78 -18.40
C GLY A 251 -4.06 -40.30 -18.28
N VAL A 252 -5.24 -40.90 -18.33
CA VAL A 252 -5.43 -42.35 -18.40
C VAL A 252 -4.60 -42.88 -19.57
N VAL A 253 -3.56 -43.64 -19.27
CA VAL A 253 -2.84 -44.43 -20.29
C VAL A 253 -3.77 -45.60 -20.63
N THR A 254 -4.49 -45.49 -21.74
CA THR A 254 -5.15 -46.63 -22.37
C THR A 254 -4.07 -47.53 -22.95
N THR A 255 -3.75 -48.62 -22.26
CA THR A 255 -3.02 -49.74 -22.85
C THR A 255 -3.99 -50.52 -23.74
N ASN A 256 -3.83 -50.38 -25.05
CA ASN A 256 -4.51 -51.27 -26.00
C ASN A 256 -3.74 -52.60 -26.03
N HIS A 257 -4.45 -53.68 -25.69
CA HIS A 257 -4.03 -55.08 -25.90
C HIS A 257 -4.41 -55.55 -27.29
#